data_AF-A0A349GW30-F1
#
_entry.id   AF-A0A349GW30-F1
#
_cell.length_a   1.000
_cell.length_b   1.000
_cell.length_c   1.000
_cell.angle_alpha   90.00
_cell.angle_beta   90.00
_cell.angle_gamma   90.00
#
_symmetry.space_group_name_H-M   'P 1'
#
loop_
_entity.id
_entity.type
_entity.pdbx_description
1 polymer ?
#
loop_
_entity_poly.entity_id
_entity_poly.type
_entity_poly.pdbx_seq_one_letter_code
_entity_poly.pdbx_strand_id
1 'polypeptide(L)' 'STDSEVLVHLLADPMYRMRPRRVCRALAELDGSFCFLLMTRNCMMAARDRYGFRPLSIGRLGNGYAVASETCALE' A
#
# COMPACT_ATOMS: atom_id res chain seq x y z
N SER A 1 5.75 5.75 17.18
CA SER A 1 6.23 5.75 15.80
C SER A 1 5.84 4.43 15.17
N THR A 2 5.03 4.47 14.11
CA THR A 2 4.62 3.28 13.36
C THR A 2 5.22 3.35 11.95
N ASP A 3 5.55 2.21 11.33
CA ASP A 3 6.09 2.22 9.96
C ASP A 3 5.11 2.85 8.96
N SER A 4 3.81 2.74 9.22
CA SER A 4 2.75 3.43 8.46
C SER A 4 2.88 4.95 8.52
N GLU A 5 3.24 5.51 9.68
CA GLU A 5 3.47 6.94 9.87
C GLU A 5 4.73 7.40 9.13
N VAL A 6 5.80 6.59 9.12
CA VAL A 6 7.02 6.85 8.34
C VAL A 6 6.70 6.97 6.85
N LEU A 7 5.89 6.07 6.30
CA LEU A 7 5.43 6.14 4.91
C LEU A 7 4.63 7.43 4.62
N VAL A 8 3.75 7.84 5.54
CA VAL A 8 2.97 9.09 5.37
C VAL A 8 3.89 10.31 5.36
N HIS A 9 4.89 10.37 6.23
CA HIS A 9 5.87 11.46 6.23
C HIS A 9 6.70 11.49 4.95
N LEU A 10 7.14 10.33 4.45
CA LEU A 10 7.87 10.23 3.18
C LEU A 10 7.02 10.75 2.00
N LEU A 11 5.73 10.43 1.99
CA LEU A 11 4.80 10.92 0.97
C LEU A 11 4.46 12.42 1.10
N ALA A 12 4.61 13.00 2.29
CA ALA A 12 4.40 14.42 2.55
C ALA A 12 5.61 15.28 2.14
N ASP A 13 6.79 14.68 1.98
CA ASP A 13 8.01 15.35 1.56
C ASP A 13 7.81 16.10 0.22
N PRO A 14 8.16 17.41 0.14
CA PRO A 14 8.05 18.21 -1.08
C PRO A 14 8.76 17.60 -2.29
N MET A 15 9.90 16.92 -2.09
CA MET A 15 10.67 16.26 -3.14
C MET A 15 9.87 15.13 -3.80
N TYR A 16 8.98 14.48 -3.05
CA TYR A 16 8.11 13.41 -3.54
C TYR A 16 6.81 13.91 -4.13
N ARG A 17 6.23 14.99 -3.57
CA ARG A 17 4.97 15.58 -4.07
C ARG A 17 5.03 15.97 -5.54
N MET A 18 6.18 16.46 -5.99
CA MET A 18 6.40 16.92 -7.36
C MET A 18 6.64 15.77 -8.37
N ARG A 19 6.84 14.53 -7.89
CA ARG A 19 7.24 13.40 -8.75
C ARG A 19 6.03 12.59 -9.23
N PRO A 20 6.02 12.17 -10.51
CA PRO A 20 5.02 11.21 -10.98
C PRO A 20 5.19 9.87 -10.26
N ARG A 21 4.07 9.18 -10.03
CA ARG A 21 4.02 7.89 -9.32
C ARG A 21 4.66 7.94 -7.92
N ARG A 22 4.45 9.03 -7.17
CA ARG A 22 5.05 9.25 -5.84
C ARG A 22 4.93 8.06 -4.89
N VAL A 23 3.77 7.39 -4.88
CA VAL A 23 3.52 6.23 -4.01
C VAL A 23 4.44 5.07 -4.37
N CYS A 24 4.53 4.72 -5.65
CA CYS A 24 5.43 3.66 -6.12
C CYS A 24 6.91 3.97 -5.80
N ARG A 25 7.32 5.23 -5.93
CA ARG A 25 8.70 5.65 -5.62
C ARG A 25 8.99 5.55 -4.12
N ALA A 26 8.10 6.06 -3.28
CA ALA A 26 8.26 6.01 -1.83
C ALA A 26 8.35 4.55 -1.34
N LEU A 27 7.47 3.68 -1.83
CA LEU A 27 7.50 2.25 -1.51
C LEU A 27 8.76 1.54 -2.02
N ALA A 28 9.36 2.01 -3.12
CA ALA A 28 10.59 1.43 -3.66
C ALA A 28 11.85 1.82 -2.86
N GLU A 29 11.77 2.83 -2.00
CA GLU A 29 12.86 3.23 -1.08
C GLU A 29 12.75 2.55 0.29
N LEU A 30 11.65 1.83 0.55
CA LEU A 30 11.48 1.08 1.80
C LEU A 30 12.14 -0.30 1.69
N ASP A 31 13.06 -0.58 2.61
CA ASP A 31 13.61 -1.91 2.83
C ASP A 31 12.93 -2.59 4.03
N GLY A 32 12.46 -3.81 3.83
CA GLY A 32 11.82 -4.61 4.88
C GLY A 32 10.64 -5.41 4.37
N SER A 33 9.81 -5.89 5.31
CA SER A 33 8.59 -6.62 5.02
C SER A 33 7.37 -5.73 5.29
N PHE A 34 6.53 -5.52 4.28
CA PHE A 34 5.34 -4.70 4.42
C PHE A 34 4.22 -5.11 3.46
N CYS A 35 2.99 -4.94 3.93
CA CYS A 35 1.78 -4.86 3.12
C CYS A 35 1.07 -3.57 3.49
N PHE A 36 0.87 -2.67 2.54
CA PHE A 36 0.19 -1.39 2.77
C PHE A 36 -1.12 -1.33 1.99
N LEU A 37 -2.15 -0.80 2.65
CA LEU A 37 -3.34 -0.26 2.02
C LEU A 37 -3.28 1.26 2.15
N LEU A 38 -3.31 1.95 1.02
CA LEU A 38 -3.39 3.41 0.95
C LEU A 38 -4.72 3.81 0.32
N MET A 39 -5.39 4.81 0.89
CA MET A 39 -6.65 5.30 0.35
C MET A 39 -6.62 6.81 0.18
N THR A 40 -7.10 7.26 -0.96
CA THR A 40 -7.43 8.65 -1.26
C THR A 40 -8.93 8.75 -1.50
N ARG A 41 -9.46 9.97 -1.66
CA ARG A 41 -10.89 10.19 -1.92
C ARG A 41 -11.43 9.35 -3.11
N ASN A 42 -10.60 9.09 -4.11
CA ASN A 42 -11.04 8.52 -5.39
C ASN A 42 -10.35 7.19 -5.74
N CYS A 43 -9.47 6.67 -4.89
CA CYS A 43 -8.66 5.50 -5.22
C CYS A 43 -8.16 4.80 -3.96
N MET A 44 -8.25 3.47 -3.94
CA MET A 44 -7.57 2.60 -2.99
C MET A 44 -6.42 1.89 -3.71
N MET A 45 -5.27 1.80 -3.04
CA MET A 45 -4.06 1.16 -3.53
C MET A 45 -3.65 0.09 -2.53
N ALA A 46 -3.29 -1.09 -3.04
CA ALA A 46 -2.72 -2.17 -2.26
C ALA A 46 -1.28 -2.41 -2.74
N ALA A 47 -0.34 -2.48 -1.80
CA ALA A 47 1.07 -2.66 -2.08
C ALA A 47 1.68 -3.73 -1.19
N ARG A 48 2.61 -4.49 -1.77
CA ARG A 48 3.38 -5.53 -1.08
C ARG A 48 4.87 -5.27 -1.31
N ASP A 49 5.70 -5.63 -0.33
CA ASP A 49 7.14 -5.59 -0.49
C ASP A 49 7.64 -6.45 -1.66
N ARG A 50 8.85 -6.15 -2.14
CA ARG A 50 9.45 -6.79 -3.33
C ARG A 50 9.56 -8.32 -3.20
N TYR A 51 9.73 -8.83 -1.99
CA TYR A 51 9.91 -10.25 -1.73
C TYR A 51 8.59 -10.97 -1.44
N GLY A 52 7.51 -10.21 -1.21
CA GLY A 52 6.21 -10.76 -0.89
C GLY A 52 6.17 -11.49 0.43
N PHE A 53 6.89 -10.99 1.43
CA PHE A 53 7.11 -11.71 2.69
C PHE A 53 5.82 -11.89 3.49
N ARG A 54 4.91 -10.90 3.47
CA ARG A 54 3.57 -11.00 4.08
C ARG A 54 2.50 -11.25 3.01
N PRO A 55 1.47 -12.08 3.30
CA PRO A 55 0.40 -12.31 2.35
C PRO A 55 -0.49 -11.06 2.18
N LEU A 56 -1.03 -10.92 0.97
CA LEU A 56 -2.01 -9.89 0.61
C LEU A 56 -2.84 -10.43 -0.56
N SER A 57 -4.11 -10.69 -0.30
CA SER A 57 -5.06 -11.31 -1.21
C SER A 57 -6.06 -10.27 -1.72
N ILE A 58 -6.45 -10.37 -2.99
CA ILE A 58 -7.48 -9.53 -3.60
C ILE A 58 -8.65 -10.40 -4.08
N GLY A 59 -9.87 -9.99 -3.76
CA GLY A 59 -11.12 -10.67 -4.13
C GLY A 59 -12.12 -9.71 -4.79
N ARG A 60 -13.15 -10.28 -5.40
CA ARG A 60 -14.31 -9.55 -5.92
C ARG A 60 -15.43 -9.57 -4.89
N LEU A 61 -16.02 -8.40 -4.63
CA LEU A 61 -17.18 -8.26 -3.73
C LEU A 61 -18.28 -7.49 -4.45
N GLY A 62 -19.26 -8.22 -5.00
CA GLY A 62 -20.26 -7.64 -5.90
C GLY A 62 -19.61 -6.94 -7.10
N ASN A 63 -19.91 -5.64 -7.27
CA ASN A 63 -19.32 -4.81 -8.32
C ASN A 63 -17.96 -4.20 -7.94
N GLY A 64 -17.46 -4.49 -6.73
CA GLY A 64 -16.23 -3.93 -6.18
C GLY A 64 -15.07 -4.91 -6.07
N TYR A 65 -14.04 -4.47 -5.35
CA TYR A 65 -12.87 -5.26 -4.96
C TYR A 65 -12.71 -5.20 -3.44
N ALA A 66 -12.23 -6.30 -2.86
CA ALA A 66 -11.82 -6.40 -1.46
C ALA A 66 -10.37 -6.84 -1.39
N VAL A 67 -9.61 -6.33 -0.42
CA VAL A 67 -8.21 -6.70 -0.19
C VAL A 67 -8.04 -7.07 1.28
N ALA A 68 -7.41 -8.20 1.56
CA ALA A 68 -7.22 -8.72 2.90
C ALA A 68 -5.87 -9.42 3.04
N SER A 69 -5.34 -9.52 4.26
CA SER A 69 -4.11 -10.26 4.53
C SER A 69 -4.26 -11.77 4.29
N GLU A 70 -5.47 -12.31 4.50
CA GLU A 70 -5.78 -13.74 4.42
C GLU A 70 -7.07 -13.97 3.65
N THR A 71 -7.18 -15.12 2.97
CA THR A 71 -8.34 -15.44 2.12
C THR A 71 -9.62 -15.69 2.89
N CYS A 72 -9.54 -16.11 4.16
CA CYS A 72 -10.70 -16.33 5.03
C CYS A 72 -11.57 -15.06 5.22
N ALA A 73 -10.98 -13.87 5.05
CA ALA A 73 -11.71 -12.60 5.08
C ALA A 73 -12.38 -12.23 3.74
N LEU A 74 -12.12 -13.01 2.68
CA LEU A 74 -12.70 -12.86 1.35
C LEU A 74 -13.72 -13.96 1.03
N GLU A 75 -13.85 -14.96 1.91
CA GLU A 75 -14.81 -16.07 1.83
C GLU A 75 -16.16 -15.72 2.45
#